data_AF-Q7U4B9-F1
#
_entry.id   AF-Q7U4B9-F1
#
_cell.length_a   1.000
_cell.length_b   1.000
_cell.length_c   1.000
_cell.angle_alpha   90.00
_cell.angle_beta   90.00
_cell.angle_gamma   90.00
#
_symmetry.space_group_name_H-M   'P 1'
#
loop_
_entity.id
_entity.type
_entity.pdbx_description
1 polymer ?
#
loop_
_entity_poly.entity_id
_entity_poly.type
_entity_poly.pdbx_seq_one_letter_code
_entity_poly.pdbx_strand_id
1 'polypeptide(L)'
;MKTPPTSSSSHNAAMSHFISTRLLLLLALSLPAQAAGTPPTWPSKDQLRAVQSAAFDCSRENTKETCDRARSLADPLMDHPLLPGVCKDVVWSLLEQARVAPSNDYKRRDAIDEPARRITRICAKPAKPKKPKPVAPTQS
;
A
#
# COMPACT_ATOMS: atom_id res chain seq x y z
N MET A 1 -78.23 30.21 27.22
CA MET A 1 -77.69 30.23 25.84
C MET A 1 -76.31 30.89 25.86
N LYS A 2 -75.28 30.12 25.47
CA LYS A 2 -74.00 30.43 24.78
C LYS A 2 -73.26 31.77 25.02
N THR A 3 -72.03 31.69 25.55
CA THR A 3 -70.80 32.47 25.19
C THR A 3 -69.54 31.61 25.53
N PRO A 4 -68.28 32.05 25.25
CA PRO A 4 -67.36 31.61 24.19
C PRO A 4 -66.19 30.71 24.68
N PRO A 5 -65.28 30.22 23.79
CA PRO A 5 -64.17 29.36 24.19
C PRO A 5 -62.94 30.15 24.65
N THR A 6 -62.33 29.74 25.75
CA THR A 6 -60.97 30.13 26.15
C THR A 6 -59.96 29.11 25.66
N SER A 7 -59.01 29.64 24.89
CA SER A 7 -57.75 29.07 24.47
C SER A 7 -56.89 28.60 25.65
N SER A 8 -56.21 27.46 25.51
CA SER A 8 -54.89 27.27 26.13
C SER A 8 -54.00 26.36 25.31
N SER A 9 -53.02 27.05 24.72
CA SER A 9 -51.71 26.65 24.23
C SER A 9 -51.10 25.38 24.82
N SER A 10 -50.60 24.50 23.93
CA SER A 10 -49.48 23.62 24.28
C SER A 10 -48.73 23.12 23.03
N HIS A 11 -47.91 24.00 22.43
CA HIS A 11 -47.01 23.63 21.34
C HIS A 11 -45.64 24.32 21.48
N ASN A 12 -44.88 24.04 22.55
CA ASN A 12 -43.51 24.56 22.68
C ASN A 12 -42.55 23.54 23.30
N ALA A 13 -42.45 22.33 22.74
CA ALA A 13 -41.43 21.38 23.18
C ALA A 13 -40.80 20.54 22.06
N ALA A 14 -41.53 20.27 20.97
CA ALA A 14 -41.06 19.32 19.95
C ALA A 14 -39.99 19.90 18.99
N MET A 15 -39.85 21.23 18.89
CA MET A 15 -39.04 21.86 17.82
C MET A 15 -37.59 22.17 18.24
N SER A 16 -37.27 22.06 19.53
CA SER A 16 -35.93 22.43 20.05
C SER A 16 -34.92 21.28 20.06
N HIS A 17 -35.36 20.02 19.97
CA HIS A 17 -34.48 18.84 19.99
C HIS A 17 -34.00 18.39 18.59
N PHE A 18 -34.73 18.75 17.53
CA PHE A 18 -34.37 18.38 16.16
C PHE A 18 -33.29 19.28 15.54
N ILE A 19 -33.17 20.53 16.00
CA ILE A 19 -32.21 21.50 15.49
C ILE A 19 -30.81 21.23 16.07
N SER A 20 -30.74 20.76 17.32
CA SER A 20 -29.48 20.53 18.05
C SER A 20 -28.64 19.38 17.48
N THR A 21 -29.27 18.27 17.05
CA THR A 21 -28.57 17.11 16.49
C THR A 21 -28.06 17.34 15.06
N ARG A 22 -28.78 18.13 14.26
CA ARG A 22 -28.37 18.49 12.88
C ARG A 22 -27.12 19.38 12.86
N LEU A 23 -27.04 20.33 13.79
CA LEU A 23 -25.90 21.26 13.88
C LEU A 23 -24.61 20.56 14.33
N LEU A 24 -24.72 19.59 15.25
CA LEU A 24 -23.59 18.76 15.70
C LEU A 24 -23.03 17.86 14.58
N LEU A 25 -23.89 17.32 13.71
CA LEU A 25 -23.46 16.49 12.58
C LEU A 25 -22.71 17.30 11.50
N LEU A 26 -23.15 18.54 11.25
CA LEU A 26 -22.50 19.45 10.30
C LEU A 26 -21.14 19.93 10.81
N LEU A 27 -20.98 20.10 12.13
CA LEU A 27 -19.69 20.48 12.73
C LEU A 27 -18.65 19.36 12.61
N ALA A 28 -19.07 18.09 12.73
CA ALA A 28 -18.17 16.93 12.62
C ALA A 28 -17.54 16.76 11.22
N LEU A 29 -18.17 17.25 10.15
CA LEU A 29 -17.64 17.23 8.78
C LEU A 29 -16.64 18.37 8.49
N SER A 30 -16.55 19.35 9.39
CA SER A 30 -15.63 20.49 9.24
C SER A 30 -14.25 20.26 9.85
N LEU A 31 -14.03 19.11 10.51
CA LEU A 31 -12.70 18.77 11.01
C LEU A 31 -11.77 18.48 9.83
N PRO A 32 -10.65 19.22 9.67
CA PRO A 32 -9.65 18.85 8.70
C PRO A 32 -9.13 17.46 9.06
N ALA A 33 -9.22 16.52 8.11
CA ALA A 33 -8.63 15.20 8.23
C ALA A 33 -7.10 15.34 8.18
N GLN A 34 -6.50 15.68 9.31
CA GLN A 34 -5.05 15.78 9.47
C GLN A 34 -4.46 14.37 9.60
N ALA A 35 -4.42 13.62 8.51
CA ALA A 35 -3.68 12.37 8.41
C ALA A 35 -2.55 12.51 7.38
N ALA A 36 -1.73 13.56 7.53
CA ALA A 36 -0.49 13.67 6.78
C ALA A 36 0.60 12.86 7.51
N GLY A 37 0.63 11.55 7.29
CA GLY A 37 1.75 10.71 7.71
C GLY A 37 3.06 11.15 7.04
N THR A 38 4.19 10.63 7.53
CA THR A 38 5.49 10.81 6.87
C THR A 38 5.35 10.42 5.39
N PRO A 39 5.82 11.25 4.44
CA PRO A 39 5.76 10.91 3.03
C PRO A 39 6.38 9.52 2.79
N PRO A 40 5.73 8.65 1.99
CA PRO A 40 6.30 7.35 1.69
C PRO A 40 7.69 7.53 1.08
N THR A 41 8.63 6.70 1.50
CA THR A 41 9.96 6.63 0.91
C THR A 41 10.07 5.42 0.00
N TRP A 42 10.97 5.47 -0.98
CA TRP A 42 11.20 4.32 -1.83
C TRP A 42 11.81 3.17 -1.01
N PRO A 43 11.44 1.89 -1.24
CA PRO A 43 12.04 0.78 -0.53
C PRO A 43 13.56 0.77 -0.64
N SER A 44 14.25 0.56 0.47
CA SER A 44 15.70 0.53 0.47
C SER A 44 16.24 -0.67 -0.31
N LYS A 45 17.49 -0.60 -0.74
CA LYS A 45 18.17 -1.73 -1.38
C LYS A 45 18.19 -2.96 -0.47
N ASP A 46 18.34 -2.76 0.82
CA ASP A 46 18.40 -3.84 1.81
C ASP A 46 17.03 -4.51 2.00
N GLN A 47 15.94 -3.73 1.98
CA GLN A 47 14.58 -4.29 1.98
C GLN A 47 14.33 -5.16 0.76
N LEU A 48 14.69 -4.67 -0.44
CA LEU A 48 14.54 -5.44 -1.68
C LEU A 48 15.44 -6.70 -1.68
N ARG A 49 16.65 -6.61 -1.12
CA ARG A 49 17.55 -7.76 -0.94
C ARG A 49 17.00 -8.76 0.07
N ALA A 50 16.35 -8.31 1.13
CA ALA A 50 15.72 -9.20 2.11
C ALA A 50 14.61 -10.04 1.47
N VAL A 51 13.76 -9.43 0.63
CA VAL A 51 12.74 -10.14 -0.16
C VAL A 51 13.39 -11.17 -1.08
N GLN A 52 14.41 -10.76 -1.84
CA GLN A 52 15.13 -11.64 -2.76
C GLN A 52 15.75 -12.85 -2.04
N SER A 53 16.46 -12.63 -0.93
CA SER A 53 17.08 -13.71 -0.17
C SER A 53 16.04 -14.67 0.42
N ALA A 54 14.96 -14.13 1.01
CA ALA A 54 13.89 -14.97 1.56
C ALA A 54 13.19 -15.81 0.48
N ALA A 55 13.01 -15.26 -0.73
CA ALA A 55 12.50 -16.01 -1.87
C ALA A 55 13.42 -17.17 -2.27
N PHE A 56 14.74 -16.94 -2.31
CA PHE A 56 15.70 -18.02 -2.57
C PHE A 56 15.71 -19.08 -1.46
N ASP A 57 15.50 -18.68 -0.20
CA ASP A 57 15.34 -19.64 0.90
C ASP A 57 14.07 -20.49 0.72
N CYS A 58 12.92 -19.90 0.35
CA CYS A 58 11.70 -20.67 0.02
C CYS A 58 11.90 -21.61 -1.18
N SER A 59 12.63 -21.16 -2.19
CA SER A 59 12.99 -21.98 -3.35
C SER A 59 13.84 -23.19 -2.93
N ARG A 60 14.87 -22.98 -2.11
CA ARG A 60 15.77 -24.06 -1.68
C ARG A 60 15.15 -25.02 -0.68
N GLU A 61 14.48 -24.50 0.33
CA GLU A 61 14.08 -25.28 1.51
C GLU A 61 12.64 -25.82 1.39
N ASN A 62 11.76 -25.17 0.62
CA ASN A 62 10.35 -25.57 0.44
C ASN A 62 9.60 -25.85 1.75
N THR A 63 9.89 -25.07 2.80
CA THR A 63 9.21 -25.18 4.09
C THR A 63 8.18 -24.08 4.25
N LYS A 64 7.21 -24.30 5.16
CA LYS A 64 6.19 -23.29 5.47
C LYS A 64 6.85 -22.00 5.97
N GLU A 65 7.83 -22.11 6.84
CA GLU A 65 8.50 -20.98 7.50
C GLU A 65 9.24 -20.10 6.47
N THR A 66 9.98 -20.72 5.57
CA THR A 66 10.77 -20.00 4.55
C THR A 66 9.86 -19.34 3.51
N CYS A 67 8.82 -20.03 3.05
CA CYS A 67 7.87 -19.47 2.09
C CYS A 67 6.96 -18.40 2.69
N ASP A 68 6.48 -18.57 3.92
CA ASP A 68 5.71 -17.53 4.61
C ASP A 68 6.55 -16.28 4.84
N ARG A 69 7.83 -16.42 5.18
CA ARG A 69 8.76 -15.29 5.30
C ARG A 69 8.98 -14.57 3.97
N ALA A 70 9.17 -15.30 2.86
CA ALA A 70 9.30 -14.70 1.54
C ALA A 70 8.07 -13.86 1.19
N ARG A 71 6.88 -14.42 1.43
CA ARG A 71 5.60 -13.75 1.18
C ARG A 71 5.40 -12.54 2.07
N SER A 72 5.66 -12.65 3.38
CA SER A 72 5.42 -11.55 4.32
C SER A 72 6.32 -10.34 4.08
N LEU A 73 7.54 -10.55 3.58
CA LEU A 73 8.42 -9.46 3.16
C LEU A 73 8.01 -8.84 1.82
N ALA A 74 7.44 -9.64 0.91
CA ALA A 74 7.04 -9.20 -0.42
C ALA A 74 5.68 -8.49 -0.42
N ASP A 75 4.74 -8.93 0.40
CA ASP A 75 3.35 -8.47 0.44
C ASP A 75 3.20 -6.94 0.57
N PRO A 76 3.94 -6.25 1.47
CA PRO A 76 3.86 -4.79 1.59
C PRO A 76 4.28 -4.02 0.33
N LEU A 77 5.01 -4.66 -0.61
CA LEU A 77 5.40 -4.03 -1.87
C LEU A 77 4.22 -3.91 -2.85
N MET A 78 3.18 -4.73 -2.74
CA MET A 78 1.99 -4.65 -3.61
C MET A 78 1.23 -3.33 -3.43
N ASP A 79 1.06 -2.92 -2.18
CA ASP A 79 0.33 -1.70 -1.82
C ASP A 79 1.22 -0.46 -1.76
N HIS A 80 2.52 -0.61 -2.07
CA HIS A 80 3.45 0.50 -1.97
C HIS A 80 3.12 1.61 -3.00
N PRO A 81 2.89 2.86 -2.56
CA PRO A 81 2.36 3.93 -3.42
C PRO A 81 3.37 4.43 -4.45
N LEU A 82 4.66 4.26 -4.19
CA LEU A 82 5.74 4.72 -5.09
C LEU A 82 6.20 3.66 -6.09
N LEU A 83 5.84 2.39 -5.92
CA LEU A 83 6.36 1.33 -6.80
C LEU A 83 5.57 1.30 -8.12
N PRO A 84 6.27 1.20 -9.27
CA PRO A 84 5.61 1.14 -10.57
C PRO A 84 4.84 -0.18 -10.74
N GLY A 85 3.82 -0.19 -11.59
CA GLY A 85 3.03 -1.39 -11.90
C GLY A 85 3.91 -2.59 -12.27
N VAL A 86 4.95 -2.38 -13.08
CA VAL A 86 5.89 -3.44 -13.47
C VAL A 86 6.61 -4.08 -12.27
N CYS A 87 6.91 -3.32 -11.20
CA CYS A 87 7.44 -3.92 -9.97
C CYS A 87 6.36 -4.76 -9.26
N LYS A 88 5.12 -4.26 -9.21
CA LYS A 88 4.00 -4.99 -8.62
C LYS A 88 3.71 -6.30 -9.35
N ASP A 89 3.87 -6.34 -10.67
CA ASP A 89 3.75 -7.59 -11.44
C ASP A 89 4.80 -8.62 -11.00
N VAL A 90 6.05 -8.19 -10.77
CA VAL A 90 7.11 -9.09 -10.26
C VAL A 90 6.79 -9.58 -8.85
N VAL A 91 6.32 -8.69 -7.97
CA VAL A 91 5.94 -9.03 -6.60
C VAL A 91 4.76 -9.99 -6.61
N TRP A 92 3.75 -9.74 -7.44
CA TRP A 92 2.61 -10.62 -7.62
C TRP A 92 3.03 -12.02 -8.07
N SER A 93 3.86 -12.12 -9.11
CA SER A 93 4.41 -13.42 -9.54
C SER A 93 5.18 -14.11 -8.42
N LEU A 94 6.01 -13.39 -7.67
CA LEU A 94 6.71 -13.96 -6.52
C LEU A 94 5.74 -14.49 -5.46
N LEU A 95 4.71 -13.71 -5.10
CA LEU A 95 3.67 -14.11 -4.15
C LEU A 95 2.87 -15.31 -4.65
N GLU A 96 2.64 -15.46 -5.95
CA GLU A 96 1.95 -16.61 -6.47
C GLU A 96 2.79 -17.89 -6.31
N GLN A 97 4.08 -17.81 -6.66
CA GLN A 97 4.98 -18.96 -6.74
C GLN A 97 5.62 -19.35 -5.40
N ALA A 98 5.87 -18.40 -4.49
CA ALA A 98 6.53 -18.64 -3.20
C ALA A 98 5.58 -19.30 -2.18
N ARG A 99 5.16 -20.54 -2.47
CA ARG A 99 4.30 -21.37 -1.62
C ARG A 99 4.91 -22.75 -1.47
N VAL A 100 4.64 -23.41 -0.35
CA VAL A 100 5.04 -24.81 -0.15
C VAL A 100 4.38 -25.68 -1.22
N ALA A 101 5.15 -26.59 -1.82
CA ALA A 101 4.66 -27.59 -2.75
C ALA A 101 4.98 -29.00 -2.26
N PRO A 102 4.27 -30.03 -2.74
CA PRO A 102 4.56 -31.43 -2.39
C PRO A 102 5.97 -31.90 -2.78
N SER A 103 6.56 -31.30 -3.82
CA SER A 103 7.90 -31.62 -4.31
C SER A 103 8.69 -30.35 -4.64
N ASN A 104 9.99 -30.34 -4.34
CA ASN A 104 10.88 -29.21 -4.64
C ASN A 104 11.71 -29.43 -5.91
N ASP A 105 11.03 -29.56 -7.05
CA ASP A 105 11.68 -29.79 -8.34
C ASP A 105 12.32 -28.52 -8.92
N TYR A 106 13.13 -28.68 -9.96
CA TYR A 106 13.79 -27.57 -10.63
C TYR A 106 12.81 -26.54 -11.21
N LYS A 107 11.66 -26.99 -11.74
CA LYS A 107 10.68 -26.09 -12.36
C LYS A 107 10.07 -25.15 -11.33
N ARG A 108 9.70 -25.68 -10.16
CA ARG A 108 9.21 -24.88 -9.03
C ARG A 108 10.27 -23.88 -8.57
N ARG A 109 11.49 -24.36 -8.37
CA ARG A 109 12.60 -23.50 -7.91
C ARG A 109 12.84 -22.35 -8.86
N ASP A 110 12.88 -22.62 -10.17
CA ASP A 110 13.10 -21.57 -11.17
C ASP A 110 11.91 -20.60 -11.26
N ALA A 111 10.67 -21.07 -11.09
CA ALA A 111 9.48 -20.21 -11.04
C ALA A 111 9.50 -19.21 -9.86
N ILE A 112 10.16 -19.55 -8.74
CA ILE A 112 10.38 -18.62 -7.61
C ILE A 112 11.61 -17.75 -7.86
N ASP A 113 12.69 -18.35 -8.37
CA ASP A 113 13.97 -17.67 -8.54
C ASP A 113 13.90 -16.57 -9.63
N GLU A 114 13.11 -16.75 -10.70
CA GLU A 114 12.92 -15.78 -11.77
C GLU A 114 12.45 -14.41 -11.25
N PRO A 115 11.30 -14.30 -10.55
CA PRO A 115 10.86 -13.02 -10.02
C PRO A 115 11.78 -12.53 -8.90
N ALA A 116 12.35 -13.42 -8.08
CA ALA A 116 13.32 -13.06 -7.04
C ALA A 116 14.57 -12.36 -7.59
N ARG A 117 15.13 -12.84 -8.71
CA ARG A 117 16.27 -12.21 -9.40
C ARG A 117 15.94 -10.79 -9.88
N ARG A 118 14.68 -10.54 -10.24
CA ARG A 118 14.23 -9.26 -10.81
C ARG A 118 13.86 -8.20 -9.78
N ILE A 119 13.42 -8.57 -8.58
CA ILE A 119 13.02 -7.65 -7.49
C ILE A 119 13.99 -6.47 -7.34
N THR A 120 15.29 -6.75 -7.16
CA THR A 120 16.27 -5.70 -6.83
C THR A 120 16.58 -4.75 -7.98
N ARG A 121 16.26 -5.13 -9.22
CA ARG A 121 16.48 -4.30 -10.42
C ARG A 121 15.23 -3.53 -10.81
N ILE A 122 14.08 -4.21 -10.83
CA ILE A 122 12.81 -3.64 -11.29
C ILE A 122 12.18 -2.73 -10.24
N CYS A 123 12.29 -3.09 -8.96
CA CYS A 123 11.70 -2.34 -7.86
C CYS A 123 12.65 -1.29 -7.27
N ALA A 124 13.90 -1.18 -7.74
CA ALA A 124 14.83 -0.19 -7.25
C ALA A 124 14.47 1.23 -7.70
N LYS A 125 14.89 2.22 -6.90
CA LYS A 125 14.65 3.63 -7.20
C LYS A 125 15.34 3.97 -8.54
N PRO A 126 14.63 4.59 -9.49
CA PRO A 126 15.25 5.04 -10.73
C PRO A 126 16.43 5.96 -10.45
N ALA A 127 17.56 5.71 -11.11
CA ALA A 127 18.69 6.63 -11.06
C ALA A 127 18.29 7.95 -11.73
N LYS A 128 18.67 9.09 -11.14
CA LYS A 128 18.51 10.37 -11.82
C LYS A 128 19.39 10.36 -13.08
N PRO A 129 18.88 10.78 -14.25
CA PRO A 129 19.71 10.87 -15.45
C PRO A 129 20.88 11.81 -15.17
N LYS A 130 22.11 11.33 -15.43
CA LYS A 130 23.30 12.17 -15.37
C LYS A 130 23.18 13.18 -16.50
N LYS A 131 23.21 14.48 -16.19
CA LYS A 131 23.30 15.53 -17.22
C LYS A 131 24.53 15.22 -18.11
N PRO A 132 24.40 15.25 -19.45
CA PRO A 132 25.56 15.06 -20.31
C PRO A 132 26.64 16.08 -19.96
N LYS A 133 27.88 15.62 -19.79
CA LYS A 133 29.03 16.51 -19.60
C LYS A 133 29.22 17.30 -20.91
N PRO A 134 29.42 18.63 -20.85
CA PRO A 134 29.77 19.40 -22.04
C PRO A 134 31.03 18.79 -22.68
N VAL A 135 30.92 18.40 -23.95
CA VAL A 135 32.08 18.00 -24.75
C VAL A 135 32.81 19.28 -25.09
N ALA A 136 34.01 19.48 -24.53
CA ALA A 136 34.86 20.60 -24.90
C ALA A 136 35.24 20.47 -26.40
N PRO A 137 35.18 21.54 -27.20
CA PRO A 137 35.57 21.46 -28.61
C PRO A 137 37.05 21.11 -28.73
N THR A 138 37.36 20.05 -29.47
CA THR A 138 38.72 19.71 -29.86
C THR A 138 39.17 20.73 -30.92
N GLN A 139 40.14 21.59 -30.58
CA GLN A 139 40.81 22.46 -31.54
C GLN A 139 41.78 21.62 -32.37
N SER A 140 41.66 21.69 -33.70
CA SER A 140 42.61 21.14 -34.68
C SER A 140 43.63 22.20 -35.07
#